data_AF-A0A5D2DLT8-F1
#
_entry.id   AF-A0A5D2DLT8-F1
#
_cell.length_a   1.000
_cell.length_b   1.000
_cell.length_c   1.000
_cell.angle_alpha   90.00
_cell.angle_beta   90.00
_cell.angle_gamma   90.00
#
_symmetry.space_group_name_H-M   'P 1'
#
loop_
_entity.id
_entity.type
_entity.pdbx_description
1 polymer ?
#
loop_
_entity_poly.entity_id
_entity_poly.type
_entity_poly.pdbx_seq_one_letter_code
_entity_poly.pdbx_strand_id
1 'polypeptide(L)'
;MERGSFYVQHISYDNQTIHLVDVNLDIDRCSLPFGFPMRRKFHRIGITTYTYLHTEFYFDRSTYEEMFVMNCSMKINKSWCGANYINASPCSSFPPTNNNYFYFLDGGTPPSAFHPSCTVEALVPIGLHNISNLSTFDIYQKLMMGAPVFWNFEDGLLDWSSVVNVMV
;
A
#
# COMPACT_ATOMS: atom_id res chain seq x y z
N MET A 1 9.01 1.99 11.73
CA MET A 1 8.31 1.82 10.44
C MET A 1 8.46 3.13 9.70
N GLU A 2 9.42 3.16 8.77
CA GLU A 2 9.79 4.35 8.01
C GLU A 2 8.67 4.75 7.06
N ARG A 3 8.60 6.04 6.73
CA ARG A 3 7.54 6.62 5.89
C ARG A 3 7.76 6.15 4.46
N GLY A 4 6.81 5.41 3.89
CA GLY A 4 6.81 5.07 2.46
C GLY A 4 6.83 6.35 1.60
N SER A 5 7.59 6.32 0.51
CA SER A 5 7.66 7.40 -0.48
C SER A 5 6.95 6.95 -1.75
N PHE A 6 6.18 7.85 -2.36
CA PHE A 6 5.33 7.53 -3.51
C PHE A 6 5.48 8.59 -4.61
N TYR A 7 5.51 8.14 -5.86
CA TYR A 7 5.28 8.99 -7.01
C TYR A 7 3.78 9.22 -7.18
N VAL A 8 3.40 10.47 -7.44
CA VAL A 8 2.05 10.84 -7.86
C VAL A 8 1.99 10.79 -9.38
N GLN A 9 1.20 9.88 -9.94
CA GLN A 9 1.01 9.79 -11.38
C GLN A 9 -0.05 10.77 -11.89
N HIS A 10 -1.15 10.92 -11.16
CA HIS A 10 -2.26 11.80 -11.53
C HIS A 10 -3.07 12.21 -10.29
N ILE A 11 -3.67 13.40 -10.33
CA ILE A 11 -4.60 13.91 -9.32
C ILE A 11 -5.87 14.35 -10.03
N SER A 12 -7.03 13.82 -9.61
CA SER A 12 -8.35 14.26 -10.06
C SER A 12 -9.09 14.93 -8.92
N TYR A 13 -9.41 16.21 -9.06
CA TYR A 13 -10.23 16.94 -8.08
C TYR A 13 -11.70 16.60 -8.20
N ASP A 14 -12.20 16.39 -9.43
CA ASP A 14 -13.60 16.01 -9.68
C ASP A 14 -13.95 14.66 -9.05
N ASN A 15 -13.05 13.68 -9.19
CA ASN A 15 -13.22 12.34 -8.62
C ASN A 15 -12.60 12.21 -7.23
N GLN A 16 -11.93 13.27 -6.73
CA GLN A 16 -11.22 13.28 -5.46
C GLN A 16 -10.22 12.12 -5.29
N THR A 17 -9.37 11.88 -6.30
CA THR A 17 -8.41 10.76 -6.33
C THR A 17 -6.97 11.17 -6.61
N ILE A 18 -6.02 10.60 -5.86
CA ILE A 18 -4.57 10.65 -6.12
C ILE A 18 -4.12 9.26 -6.52
N HIS A 19 -3.54 9.12 -7.70
CA HIS A 19 -2.98 7.85 -8.15
C HIS A 19 -1.51 7.75 -7.75
N LEU A 20 -1.19 6.77 -6.91
CA LEU A 20 0.13 6.63 -6.26
C LEU A 20 0.84 5.35 -6.70
N VAL A 21 2.16 5.45 -6.88
CA VAL A 21 3.07 4.32 -7.12
C VAL A 21 4.23 4.38 -6.14
N ASP A 22 4.58 3.26 -5.53
CA ASP A 22 5.73 3.18 -4.62
C ASP A 22 7.04 3.44 -5.39
N VAL A 23 7.86 4.37 -4.89
CA VAL A 23 9.12 4.77 -5.55
C VAL A 23 10.09 3.60 -5.70
N ASN A 24 10.00 2.60 -4.83
CA ASN A 24 10.86 1.42 -4.84
C ASN A 24 10.53 0.46 -5.99
N LEU A 25 9.40 0.67 -6.69
CA LEU A 25 9.06 -0.12 -7.88
C LEU A 25 9.74 0.40 -9.14
N ASP A 26 10.21 1.66 -9.12
CA ASP A 26 10.85 2.34 -10.26
C ASP A 26 12.38 2.36 -10.13
N ILE A 27 12.91 2.51 -8.90
CA ILE A 27 14.34 2.59 -8.61
C ILE A 27 14.92 1.18 -8.48
N ASP A 28 15.52 0.71 -9.57
CA ASP A 28 16.12 -0.61 -9.73
C ASP A 28 15.13 -1.72 -9.39
N ARG A 29 14.63 -2.44 -10.40
CA ARG A 29 13.61 -3.52 -10.33
C ARG A 29 13.90 -4.63 -9.32
N CYS A 30 14.94 -4.51 -8.50
CA CYS A 30 15.30 -5.39 -7.43
C CYS A 30 14.83 -4.96 -6.03
N SER A 31 14.16 -3.81 -5.85
CA SER A 31 13.72 -3.34 -4.53
C SER A 31 12.33 -3.87 -4.13
N LEU A 32 12.10 -4.04 -2.82
CA LEU A 32 10.79 -4.42 -2.28
C LEU A 32 9.88 -3.19 -2.14
N PRO A 33 8.56 -3.33 -2.33
CA PRO A 33 7.63 -2.27 -2.01
C PRO A 33 7.59 -2.08 -0.48
N PHE A 34 7.80 -0.85 -0.02
CA PHE A 34 7.77 -0.52 1.41
C PHE A 34 6.34 -0.35 1.93
N GLY A 35 5.36 -0.36 1.03
CA GLY A 35 3.95 -0.35 1.37
C GLY A 35 3.47 0.98 1.92
N PHE A 36 2.16 1.12 1.92
CA PHE A 36 1.50 2.30 2.43
C PHE A 36 1.33 2.12 3.94
N PRO A 37 1.49 3.18 4.75
CA PRO A 37 1.20 3.09 6.17
C PRO A 37 -0.31 2.81 6.34
N MET A 38 -0.67 1.55 6.58
CA MET A 38 -2.07 1.17 6.78
C MET A 38 -2.52 1.55 8.20
N ARG A 39 -3.68 2.20 8.27
CA ARG A 39 -4.35 2.70 9.48
C ARG A 39 -3.56 3.70 10.30
N ARG A 40 -3.36 4.89 9.74
CA ARG A 40 -3.72 6.08 10.52
C ARG A 40 -4.73 6.84 9.70
N LYS A 41 -5.82 7.28 10.34
CA LYS A 41 -6.40 8.58 9.99
C LYS A 41 -5.19 9.49 9.76
N PHE A 42 -4.91 9.88 8.51
CA PHE A 42 -3.78 10.76 8.24
C PHE A 42 -4.03 11.99 9.11
N HIS A 43 -3.27 12.14 10.20
CA HIS A 43 -3.52 13.25 11.09
C HIS A 43 -2.96 14.48 10.38
N ARG A 44 -3.88 15.29 9.85
CA ARG A 44 -3.73 16.70 9.51
C ARG A 44 -2.59 17.01 8.53
N ILE A 45 -2.93 17.15 7.25
CA ILE A 45 -2.11 17.96 6.34
C ILE A 45 -2.67 19.38 6.39
N GLY A 46 -1.99 20.26 7.14
CA GLY A 46 -2.24 21.70 7.12
C GLY A 46 -2.65 22.27 8.47
N ILE A 47 -1.70 22.90 9.16
CA ILE A 47 -2.00 23.91 10.19
C ILE A 47 -1.98 25.25 9.45
N THR A 48 -3.15 25.75 9.06
CA THR A 48 -3.35 27.19 8.90
C THR A 48 -4.42 27.62 9.89
N THR A 49 -4.28 28.81 10.43
CA THR A 49 -4.88 29.25 11.70
C THR A 49 -6.41 29.38 11.73
N TYR A 50 -7.15 28.99 10.67
CA TYR A 50 -8.58 29.29 10.60
C TYR A 50 -9.55 28.22 10.07
N THR A 51 -9.16 27.04 9.59
CA THR A 51 -10.14 25.99 9.25
C THR A 51 -9.55 24.59 9.39
N TYR A 52 -10.13 23.79 10.29
CA TYR A 52 -9.82 22.37 10.41
C TYR A 52 -10.55 21.59 9.32
N LEU A 53 -9.96 21.48 8.14
CA LEU A 53 -10.43 20.55 7.12
C LEU A 53 -10.07 19.12 7.57
N HIS A 54 -11.07 18.36 8.00
CA HIS A 54 -10.93 16.94 8.23
C HIS A 54 -10.89 16.24 6.86
N THR A 55 -9.69 15.95 6.36
CA THR A 55 -9.51 15.20 5.11
C THR A 55 -9.14 13.76 5.46
N GLU A 56 -10.01 12.81 5.14
CA GLU A 56 -9.67 11.38 5.24
C GLU A 56 -9.24 10.87 3.86
N PHE A 57 -8.13 10.13 3.84
CA PHE A 57 -7.66 9.42 2.66
C PHE A 57 -7.94 7.93 2.83
N TYR A 58 -8.51 7.30 1.80
CA TYR A 58 -8.89 5.89 1.82
C TYR A 58 -8.68 5.20 0.48
N PHE A 59 -8.63 3.87 0.51
CA PHE A 59 -8.62 3.04 -0.69
C PHE A 59 -10.01 2.43 -0.90
N ASP A 60 -10.40 2.28 -2.17
CA ASP A 60 -11.60 1.51 -2.52
C ASP A 60 -11.34 0.02 -2.31
N ARG A 61 -11.82 -0.50 -1.18
CA ARG A 61 -11.71 -1.93 -0.83
C ARG A 61 -12.55 -2.87 -1.69
N SER A 62 -13.43 -2.34 -2.55
CA SER A 62 -14.18 -3.17 -3.51
C SER A 62 -13.37 -3.47 -4.77
N THR A 63 -12.32 -2.69 -5.06
CA THR A 63 -11.47 -2.84 -6.24
C THR A 63 -10.02 -3.19 -5.87
N TYR A 64 -9.56 -2.75 -4.70
CA TYR A 64 -8.19 -2.96 -4.21
C TYR A 64 -8.22 -3.72 -2.89
N GLU A 65 -7.51 -4.84 -2.83
CA GLU A 65 -7.22 -5.53 -1.58
C GLU A 65 -5.81 -5.20 -1.11
N GLU A 66 -5.51 -5.66 0.09
CA GLU A 66 -4.18 -5.53 0.68
C GLU A 66 -3.40 -6.82 0.48
N MET A 67 -2.08 -6.68 0.43
CA MET A 67 -1.14 -7.78 0.41
C MET A 67 -0.03 -7.50 1.41
N PHE A 68 0.32 -8.51 2.19
CA PHE A 68 1.44 -8.42 3.12
C PHE A 68 2.75 -8.67 2.38
N VAL A 69 3.76 -7.87 2.71
CA VAL A 69 5.17 -8.18 2.46
C VAL A 69 5.73 -8.75 3.75
N MET A 70 6.09 -10.02 3.72
CA MET A 70 6.57 -10.79 4.86
C MET A 70 8.09 -10.88 4.82
N ASN A 71 8.73 -10.62 5.95
CA ASN A 71 10.16 -10.79 6.18
C ASN A 71 10.36 -12.03 7.05
N CYS A 72 10.93 -13.10 6.49
CA CYS A 72 11.08 -14.39 7.15
C CYS A 72 12.54 -14.73 7.40
N SER A 73 12.88 -15.26 8.57
CA SER A 73 14.25 -15.69 8.91
C SER A 73 14.67 -17.02 8.28
N MET A 74 13.74 -17.73 7.62
CA MET A 74 14.00 -19.00 6.94
C MET A 74 13.19 -19.12 5.65
N LYS A 75 13.64 -20.00 4.75
CA LYS A 75 12.93 -20.30 3.51
C LYS A 75 11.65 -21.06 3.83
N ILE A 76 10.51 -20.56 3.35
CA ILE A 76 9.21 -21.21 3.54
C ILE A 76 9.01 -22.27 2.47
N ASN A 77 8.64 -23.48 2.89
CA ASN A 77 8.16 -24.51 1.98
C ASN A 77 6.64 -24.45 1.90
N LYS A 78 6.09 -24.52 0.68
CA LYS A 78 4.64 -24.50 0.44
C LYS A 78 3.90 -25.60 1.20
N SER A 79 4.56 -26.72 1.47
CA SER A 79 3.97 -27.84 2.21
C SER A 79 3.80 -27.60 3.72
N TRP A 80 4.42 -26.58 4.30
CA TRP A 80 4.40 -26.33 5.75
C TRP A 80 3.28 -25.39 6.19
N CYS A 81 2.75 -24.59 5.28
CA CYS A 81 1.79 -23.54 5.59
C CYS A 81 0.51 -23.76 4.82
N GLY A 82 -0.64 -23.64 5.48
CA GLY A 82 -1.94 -23.59 4.80
C GLY A 82 -2.17 -22.31 3.98
N ALA A 83 -1.21 -21.39 4.00
CA ALA A 83 -1.25 -20.11 3.30
C ALA A 83 -0.26 -20.06 2.12
N ASN A 84 -0.62 -19.32 1.08
CA ASN A 84 0.15 -19.24 -0.16
C ASN A 84 1.22 -18.15 -0.09
N TYR A 85 2.44 -18.53 0.28
CA TYR A 85 3.62 -17.65 0.25
C TYR A 85 4.22 -17.61 -1.15
N ILE A 86 4.21 -16.43 -1.78
CA ILE A 86 4.81 -16.19 -3.09
C ILE A 86 6.14 -15.46 -2.87
N ASN A 87 7.22 -15.85 -3.55
CA ASN A 87 8.50 -15.16 -3.38
C ASN A 87 8.35 -13.68 -3.77
N ALA A 88 8.74 -12.76 -2.89
CA ALA A 88 8.70 -11.32 -3.16
C ALA A 88 10.04 -10.80 -3.68
N SER A 89 11.12 -11.60 -3.60
CA SER A 89 12.45 -11.23 -4.05
C SER A 89 12.42 -11.02 -5.57
N PRO A 90 12.58 -9.78 -6.04
CA PRO A 90 12.41 -9.47 -7.45
C PRO A 90 13.60 -9.87 -8.33
N CYS A 91 14.79 -10.00 -7.74
CA CYS A 91 16.02 -10.37 -8.45
C CYS A 91 16.69 -11.60 -7.82
N SER A 92 17.25 -12.48 -8.67
CA SER A 92 17.88 -13.74 -8.26
C SER A 92 19.16 -13.57 -7.44
N SER A 93 19.75 -12.37 -7.46
CA SER A 93 20.94 -11.96 -6.70
C SER A 93 20.62 -11.32 -5.34
N PHE A 94 19.34 -11.29 -4.92
CA PHE A 94 18.96 -10.98 -3.54
C PHE A 94 19.18 -12.22 -2.66
N PRO A 95 20.32 -12.27 -1.98
CA PRO A 95 20.25 -12.18 -0.54
C PRO A 95 20.97 -10.91 -0.13
N PRO A 96 20.27 -9.85 0.32
CA PRO A 96 20.94 -8.64 0.75
C PRO A 96 21.56 -8.92 2.12
N THR A 97 22.76 -9.51 2.15
CA THR A 97 23.70 -9.59 3.29
C THR A 97 23.21 -10.21 4.61
N ASN A 98 21.91 -10.46 4.73
CA ASN A 98 21.13 -10.87 5.88
C ASN A 98 20.29 -12.06 5.37
N ASN A 99 20.32 -13.20 6.05
CA ASN A 99 19.68 -14.46 5.64
C ASN A 99 18.13 -14.44 5.62
N ASN A 100 17.53 -13.32 5.24
CA ASN A 100 16.09 -13.09 5.26
C ASN A 100 15.48 -13.41 3.89
N TYR A 101 14.27 -13.97 3.93
CA TYR A 101 13.50 -14.38 2.77
C TYR A 101 12.20 -13.59 2.73
N PHE A 102 11.96 -12.91 1.62
CA PHE A 102 10.77 -12.07 1.48
C PHE A 102 9.68 -12.76 0.69
N TYR A 103 8.44 -12.62 1.15
CA TYR A 103 7.28 -13.22 0.51
C TYR A 103 6.10 -12.26 0.45
N PHE A 104 5.33 -12.37 -0.61
CA PHE A 104 3.99 -11.84 -0.70
C PHE A 104 3.00 -12.85 -0.12
N LEU A 105 2.05 -12.33 0.66
CA LEU A 105 0.98 -13.09 1.26
C LEU A 105 -0.33 -12.30 1.15
N ASP A 106 -1.42 -13.01 0.85
CA ASP A 106 -2.74 -12.41 0.67
C ASP A 106 -3.19 -11.68 1.95
N GLY A 107 -3.71 -10.45 1.82
CA GLY A 107 -4.18 -9.62 2.94
C GLY A 107 -5.33 -10.25 3.74
N GLY A 108 -6.12 -11.12 3.12
CA GLY A 108 -7.17 -11.90 3.77
C GLY A 108 -6.63 -13.06 4.61
N THR A 109 -5.33 -13.35 4.58
CA THR A 109 -4.75 -14.46 5.34
C THR A 109 -4.87 -14.20 6.84
N PRO A 110 -5.49 -15.11 7.63
CA PRO A 110 -5.62 -14.91 9.06
C PRO A 110 -4.24 -14.97 9.74
N PRO A 111 -3.97 -14.16 10.78
CA PRO A 111 -2.67 -14.15 11.47
C PRO A 111 -2.24 -15.51 12.02
N SER A 112 -3.20 -16.39 12.35
CA SER A 112 -2.93 -17.76 12.81
C SER A 112 -2.29 -18.66 11.75
N ALA A 113 -2.43 -18.30 10.47
CA ALA A 113 -1.80 -19.00 9.35
C ALA A 113 -0.41 -18.46 9.02
N PHE A 114 0.07 -17.44 9.74
CA PHE A 114 1.39 -16.88 9.52
C PHE A 114 2.45 -17.82 10.08
N HIS A 115 3.47 -18.11 9.28
CA HIS A 115 4.60 -18.90 9.75
C HIS A 115 5.36 -18.13 10.84
N PRO A 116 5.73 -18.78 11.97
CA PRO A 116 6.33 -18.11 13.13
C PRO A 116 7.71 -17.49 12.86
N SER A 117 8.37 -17.88 11.77
CA SER A 117 9.63 -17.26 11.35
C SER A 117 9.45 -15.91 10.65
N CYS A 118 8.22 -15.47 10.41
CA CYS A 118 7.92 -14.31 9.57
C CYS A 118 7.32 -13.16 10.37
N THR A 119 7.72 -11.95 10.01
CA THR A 119 7.13 -10.69 10.48
C THR A 119 6.57 -9.91 9.30
N VAL A 120 5.53 -9.11 9.53
CA VAL A 120 5.01 -8.18 8.52
C VAL A 120 5.98 -7.03 8.38
N GLU A 121 6.58 -6.88 7.20
CA GLU A 121 7.44 -5.76 6.83
C GLU A 121 6.60 -4.58 6.33
N ALA A 122 5.62 -4.88 5.46
CA ALA A 122 4.78 -3.88 4.83
C ALA A 122 3.39 -4.41 4.45
N LEU A 123 2.48 -3.48 4.22
CA LEU A 123 1.14 -3.69 3.66
C LEU A 123 1.03 -2.85 2.39
N VAL A 124 0.71 -3.50 1.26
CA VAL A 124 0.60 -2.83 -0.04
C VAL A 124 -0.82 -3.02 -0.60
N PRO A 125 -1.47 -1.95 -1.09
CA PRO A 125 -2.70 -2.09 -1.86
C PRO A 125 -2.36 -2.68 -3.23
N ILE A 126 -3.20 -3.58 -3.70
CA ILE A 126 -3.07 -4.23 -5.00
C ILE A 126 -4.46 -4.34 -5.64
N GLY A 127 -4.56 -4.01 -6.93
CA GLY A 127 -5.81 -4.08 -7.70
C GLY A 127 -6.21 -5.51 -8.06
N LEU A 128 -6.24 -6.41 -7.08
CA LEU A 128 -6.50 -7.83 -7.19
C LEU A 128 -7.14 -8.34 -5.89
N HIS A 129 -8.16 -9.19 -5.98
CA HIS A 129 -8.79 -9.79 -4.79
C HIS A 129 -8.09 -11.03 -4.23
N ASN A 130 -7.22 -11.64 -5.03
CA ASN A 130 -6.48 -12.84 -4.63
C ASN A 130 -5.20 -12.94 -5.46
N ILE A 131 -4.10 -13.26 -4.79
CA ILE A 131 -2.80 -13.45 -5.45
C ILE A 131 -2.50 -14.92 -5.78
N SER A 132 -3.41 -15.83 -5.49
CA SER A 132 -3.31 -17.25 -5.81
C SER A 132 -3.05 -17.44 -7.31
N ASN A 133 -2.07 -18.28 -7.64
CA ASN A 133 -1.59 -18.55 -9.00
C ASN A 133 -0.86 -17.40 -9.72
N LEU A 134 -0.55 -16.30 -9.04
CA LEU A 134 0.30 -15.26 -9.62
C LEU A 134 1.78 -15.57 -9.41
N SER A 135 2.59 -15.20 -10.41
CA SER A 135 4.03 -15.16 -10.24
C SER A 135 4.46 -13.87 -9.55
N THR A 136 5.69 -13.84 -9.03
CA THR A 136 6.33 -12.63 -8.54
C THR A 136 6.25 -11.50 -9.56
N PHE A 137 6.52 -11.80 -10.84
CA PHE A 137 6.48 -10.82 -11.93
C PHE A 137 5.08 -10.23 -12.13
N ASP A 138 4.03 -11.05 -12.10
CA ASP A 138 2.64 -10.58 -12.27
C ASP A 138 2.25 -9.60 -11.15
N ILE A 139 2.68 -9.91 -9.91
CA ILE A 139 2.45 -9.05 -8.74
C ILE A 139 3.17 -7.71 -8.92
N TYR A 140 4.45 -7.70 -9.32
CA TYR A 140 5.16 -6.45 -9.57
C TYR A 140 4.55 -5.64 -10.70
N GLN A 141 4.11 -6.27 -11.80
CA GLN A 141 3.39 -5.56 -12.87
C GLN A 141 2.12 -4.88 -12.36
N LYS A 142 1.38 -5.53 -11.47
CA LYS A 142 0.19 -4.94 -10.84
C LYS A 142 0.52 -3.81 -9.88
N LEU A 143 1.57 -3.95 -9.07
CA LEU A 143 2.02 -2.89 -8.17
C LEU A 143 2.52 -1.65 -8.94
N MET A 144 3.19 -1.84 -10.09
CA MET A 144 3.65 -0.75 -10.96
C MET A 144 2.50 0.02 -11.62
N MET A 145 1.32 -0.60 -11.74
CA MET A 145 0.13 0.13 -12.17
C MET A 145 -0.32 1.14 -11.12
N GLY A 146 0.08 1.02 -9.86
CA GLY A 146 -0.32 1.93 -8.79
C GLY A 146 -1.71 1.69 -8.23
N ALA A 147 -2.08 2.53 -7.26
CA ALA A 147 -3.39 2.49 -6.62
C ALA A 147 -3.95 3.92 -6.46
N PRO A 148 -5.25 4.13 -6.74
CA PRO A 148 -5.95 5.36 -6.43
C PRO A 148 -6.24 5.41 -4.93
N VAL A 149 -5.81 6.51 -4.32
CA VAL A 149 -6.24 6.95 -3.00
C VAL A 149 -7.32 7.99 -3.20
N PHE A 150 -8.48 7.76 -2.59
CA PHE A 150 -9.58 8.70 -2.54
C PHE A 150 -9.41 9.63 -1.36
N TRP A 151 -9.86 10.88 -1.48
CA TRP A 151 -10.02 11.76 -0.34
C TRP A 151 -11.45 12.25 -0.24
N ASN A 152 -11.92 12.48 0.98
CA ASN A 152 -13.14 13.22 1.23
C ASN A 152 -12.84 14.39 2.17
N PHE A 153 -13.69 15.41 2.12
CA PHE A 153 -13.75 16.40 3.18
C PHE A 153 -14.88 15.96 4.09
N GLU A 154 -14.59 15.64 5.36
CA GLU A 154 -15.66 15.54 6.35
C GLU A 154 -16.21 16.95 6.55
N ASP A 155 -17.46 17.14 6.12
CA ASP A 155 -18.24 18.37 6.30
C ASP A 155 -18.54 18.60 7.80
N GLY A 156 -17.54 19.07 8.53
CA GLY A 156 -17.74 19.79 9.77
C GLY A 156 -18.03 21.25 9.47
N LEU A 157 -19.30 21.61 9.24
CA LEU A 157 -19.81 23.00 9.21
C LEU A 157 -19.07 23.96 8.27
N LEU A 158 -19.03 23.67 6.97
CA LEU A 158 -18.78 24.72 5.97
C LEU A 158 -20.02 24.86 5.09
N ASP A 159 -20.80 25.89 5.39
CA ASP A 159 -21.76 26.46 4.47
C ASP A 159 -20.99 26.88 3.20
N TRP A 160 -21.24 26.17 2.10
CA TRP A 160 -20.64 26.44 0.80
C TRP A 160 -20.80 27.90 0.35
N SER A 161 -21.78 28.65 0.89
CA SER A 161 -21.96 30.09 0.62
C SER A 161 -20.77 30.96 1.04
N SER A 162 -19.92 30.48 1.97
CA SER A 162 -18.76 31.21 2.49
C SER A 162 -17.49 31.06 1.63
N VAL A 163 -17.42 30.05 0.76
CA VAL A 163 -16.25 29.81 -0.12
C VAL A 163 -16.41 30.51 -1.48
N VAL A 164 -17.64 30.67 -1.97
CA VAL A 164 -17.89 31.26 -3.31
C VAL A 164 -17.71 32.79 -3.34
N ASN A 165 -17.65 33.46 -2.18
CA ASN A 165 -17.53 34.93 -2.10
C ASN A 165 -16.11 35.49 -2.08
N VAL A 166 -15.08 34.69 -2.40
CA VAL A 166 -13.67 35.16 -2.51
C VAL A 166 -13.17 35.18 -3.96
N MET A 167 -14.05 34.97 -4.94
CA MET A 167 -13.75 35.17 -6.37
C MET A 167 -14.76 36.11 -7.03
N VAL A 168 -14.87 37.33 -6.52
CA VAL A 168 -15.34 38.53 -7.25
C VAL A 168 -14.40 39.68 -6.96
#